data_AF-A0A928UXD2-F1
#
_entry.id   AF-A0A928UXD2-F1
#
_cell.length_a   1.000
_cell.length_b   1.000
_cell.length_c   1.000
_cell.angle_alpha   90.00
_cell.angle_beta   90.00
_cell.angle_gamma   90.00
#
_symmetry.space_group_name_H-M   'P 1'
#
loop_
_entity.id
_entity.type
_entity.pdbx_description
1 polymer ?
#
loop_
_entity_poly.entity_id
_entity_poly.type
_entity_poly.pdbx_seq_one_letter_code
_entity_poly.pdbx_strand_id
1 'polypeptide(L)'
;MLKEATITLRGKTTTIKYIVVGVDKIDHAIVTWENGERTTFYKGLYGVKNRWETKDMPADLIDLLSEIFEKETPVQMDVDIYG
;
A
#
# COMPACT_ATOMS: atom_id res chain seq x y z
N MET A 1 7.64 0.36 10.12
CA MET A 1 8.88 0.97 9.61
C MET A 1 8.68 1.31 8.14
N LEU A 2 9.21 2.44 7.67
CA LEU A 2 9.15 2.80 6.25
C LEU A 2 10.14 1.91 5.46
N LYS A 3 9.65 1.26 4.40
CA LYS A 3 10.44 0.42 3.50
C LYS A 3 10.59 1.09 2.14
N GLU A 4 11.58 0.67 1.36
CA GLU A 4 11.80 1.15 0.00
C GLU A 4 11.72 -0.04 -0.98
N ALA A 5 11.10 0.18 -2.13
CA ALA A 5 11.06 -0.79 -3.22
C ALA A 5 11.24 -0.10 -4.56
N THR A 6 12.08 -0.70 -5.41
CA THR A 6 12.22 -0.33 -6.81
C THR A 6 11.24 -1.15 -7.64
N ILE A 7 10.37 -0.46 -8.37
CA ILE A 7 9.37 -1.06 -9.24
C ILE A 7 9.65 -0.68 -10.70
N THR A 8 9.36 -1.60 -11.62
CA THR A 8 9.46 -1.35 -13.06
C THR A 8 8.10 -1.60 -13.70
N LEU A 9 7.52 -0.57 -14.30
CA LEU A 9 6.23 -0.64 -15.00
C LEU A 9 6.37 -0.03 -16.40
N ARG A 10 5.97 -0.79 -17.44
CA ARG A 10 6.02 -0.35 -18.85
C ARG A 10 7.38 0.24 -19.28
N GLY A 11 8.47 -0.36 -18.79
CA GLY A 11 9.84 0.07 -19.09
C GLY A 11 10.33 1.32 -18.33
N LYS A 12 9.51 1.86 -17.42
CA LYS A 12 9.93 2.92 -16.48
C LYS A 12 10.20 2.30 -15.12
N THR A 13 11.34 2.65 -14.54
CA THR A 13 11.71 2.25 -13.19
C THR A 13 11.54 3.44 -12.25
N THR A 14 10.91 3.21 -11.09
CA THR A 14 10.75 4.21 -10.04
C THR A 14 10.96 3.57 -8.68
N THR A 15 11.42 4.35 -7.72
CA THR A 15 11.58 3.92 -6.33
C THR A 15 10.47 4.51 -5.48
N ILE A 16 9.73 3.64 -4.79
CA ILE A 16 8.70 4.04 -3.85
C ILE A 16 9.17 3.80 -2.43
N LYS A 17 8.72 4.65 -1.52
CA LYS A 17 8.76 4.36 -0.08
C LYS A 17 7.37 3.95 0.36
N TYR A 18 7.24 2.94 1.19
CA TYR A 18 5.92 2.50 1.63
C TYR A 18 5.94 1.97 3.05
N ILE A 19 4.75 1.90 3.65
CA ILE A 19 4.51 1.22 4.92
C ILE A 19 3.17 0.51 4.85
N VAL A 20 3.14 -0.74 5.29
CA VAL A 20 1.90 -1.49 5.48
C VAL A 20 1.50 -1.41 6.94
N VAL A 21 0.27 -1.00 7.19
CA VAL A 21 -0.29 -0.71 8.52
C VAL A 21 -1.64 -1.42 8.67
N GLY A 22 -1.84 -2.05 9.81
CA GLY A 22 -3.11 -2.65 10.20
C GLY A 22 -3.78 -1.81 11.28
N VAL A 23 -5.04 -1.43 11.05
CA VAL A 23 -5.89 -0.70 12.02
C VAL A 23 -7.24 -1.40 12.11
N ASP A 24 -7.64 -1.83 13.31
CA ASP A 24 -8.98 -2.38 13.60
C ASP A 24 -9.49 -3.41 12.58
N LYS A 25 -8.59 -4.28 12.08
CA LYS A 25 -8.79 -5.34 11.06
C LYS A 25 -8.78 -4.90 9.59
N ILE A 26 -8.42 -3.65 9.31
CA ILE A 26 -8.21 -3.16 7.94
C ILE A 26 -6.72 -2.92 7.72
N ASP A 27 -6.16 -3.68 6.79
CA ASP A 27 -4.81 -3.43 6.31
C ASP A 27 -4.84 -2.35 5.22
N HIS A 28 -3.95 -1.37 5.35
CA HIS A 28 -3.72 -0.37 4.33
C HIS A 28 -2.21 -0.13 4.13
N ALA A 29 -1.83 0.26 2.92
CA ALA A 29 -0.46 0.57 2.57
C ALA A 29 -0.39 2.04 2.16
N ILE A 30 0.52 2.79 2.80
CA ILE A 30 0.79 4.18 2.44
C ILE A 30 2.05 4.18 1.60
N VAL A 31 1.92 4.60 0.34
CA VAL A 31 3.02 4.74 -0.61
C VAL A 31 3.37 6.21 -0.74
N THR A 32 4.65 6.54 -0.64
CA THR A 32 5.23 7.84 -0.95
C THR A 32 6.07 7.72 -2.22
N TRP A 33 5.69 8.49 -3.24
CA TRP A 33 6.34 8.52 -4.55
C TRP A 33 7.58 9.44 -4.53
N GLU A 34 8.39 9.40 -5.59
CA GLU A 34 9.60 10.23 -5.71
C GLU A 34 9.31 11.74 -5.67
N ASN A 35 8.13 12.16 -6.13
CA ASN A 35 7.68 13.56 -6.06
C ASN A 35 7.19 13.97 -4.66
N GLY A 36 7.19 13.05 -3.68
CA GLY A 36 6.69 13.26 -2.31
C GLY A 36 5.18 13.10 -2.15
N GLU A 37 4.45 12.84 -3.24
CA GLU A 37 3.02 12.54 -3.19
C GLU A 37 2.77 11.25 -2.43
N ARG A 38 1.63 11.17 -1.73
CA ARG A 38 1.25 9.99 -0.96
C ARG A 38 -0.06 9.41 -1.48
N THR A 39 -0.07 8.10 -1.67
CA THR A 39 -1.26 7.34 -2.06
C THR A 39 -1.50 6.24 -1.05
N THR A 40 -2.76 6.06 -0.66
CA THR A 40 -3.16 5.01 0.28
C THR A 40 -3.88 3.90 -0.47
N PHE A 41 -3.43 2.67 -0.28
CA PHE A 41 -4.04 1.45 -0.79
C PHE A 41 -4.73 0.74 0.35
N TYR A 42 -5.94 0.24 0.15
CA TYR A 42 -6.70 -0.49 1.17
C TYR A 42 -6.91 -1.93 0.71
N LYS A 43 -6.70 -2.89 1.62
CA LYS A 43 -6.99 -4.29 1.36
C LYS A 43 -8.48 -4.56 1.58
N GLY A 44 -9.17 -5.09 0.57
CA GLY A 44 -10.54 -5.59 0.70
C GLY A 44 -11.66 -4.55 0.67
N LEU A 45 -11.37 -3.28 0.35
CA LEU A 45 -12.36 -2.19 0.44
C LEU A 45 -13.45 -2.23 -0.66
N TYR A 46 -13.18 -2.88 -1.81
CA TYR A 46 -14.08 -2.89 -2.98
C TYR A 46 -14.63 -4.28 -3.33
N GLY A 47 -14.87 -5.12 -2.32
CA GLY A 47 -15.49 -6.44 -2.51
C GLY A 47 -14.54 -7.56 -2.93
N VAL A 48 -13.30 -7.24 -3.32
CA VAL A 48 -12.23 -8.24 -3.52
C VAL A 48 -11.38 -8.30 -2.25
N LYS A 49 -11.74 -9.20 -1.33
CA LYS A 49 -11.15 -9.31 0.02
C LYS A 49 -9.62 -9.39 0.06
N ASN A 50 -9.01 -9.94 -0.99
CA ASN A 50 -7.56 -10.19 -1.05
C ASN A 50 -6.82 -9.23 -1.99
N ARG A 51 -7.45 -8.13 -2.41
CA ARG A 51 -6.82 -7.17 -3.31
C ARG A 51 -6.59 -5.84 -2.61
N TRP A 52 -5.42 -5.27 -2.85
CA TRP A 52 -5.09 -3.91 -2.46
C TRP A 52 -5.59 -2.98 -3.54
N GLU A 53 -6.32 -1.94 -3.18
CA GLU A 53 -6.89 -1.04 -4.16
C GLU A 53 -6.80 0.42 -3.71
N THR A 54 -6.71 1.31 -4.70
CA THR A 54 -6.77 2.75 -4.52
C THR A 54 -7.50 3.36 -5.70
N LYS A 55 -8.03 4.57 -5.53
CA LYS A 55 -8.71 5.28 -6.61
C LYS A 55 -7.69 5.82 -7.61
N ASP A 56 -8.14 5.94 -8.87
CA ASP A 56 -7.42 6.66 -9.92
C ASP A 56 -6.01 6.11 -10.26
N MET A 57 -5.78 4.81 -10.00
CA MET A 57 -4.52 4.15 -10.29
C MET A 57 -4.70 3.06 -11.37
N PRO A 58 -3.75 2.90 -12.31
CA PRO A 58 -3.78 1.82 -13.28
C PRO A 58 -3.78 0.44 -12.63
N ALA A 59 -4.58 -0.49 -13.19
CA ALA A 59 -4.73 -1.85 -12.65
C ALA A 59 -3.40 -2.63 -12.60
N ASP A 60 -2.53 -2.45 -13.59
CA ASP A 60 -1.20 -3.08 -13.64
C ASP A 60 -0.29 -2.60 -12.50
N LEU A 61 -0.36 -1.32 -12.14
CA LEU A 61 0.36 -0.78 -11.00
C LEU A 61 -0.23 -1.26 -9.67
N ILE A 62 -1.57 -1.35 -9.59
CA ILE A 62 -2.26 -1.91 -8.43
C ILE A 62 -1.82 -3.35 -8.20
N ASP A 63 -1.80 -4.18 -9.25
CA ASP A 63 -1.47 -5.61 -9.14
C ASP A 63 0.01 -5.79 -8.72
N LEU A 64 0.93 -5.02 -9.32
CA LEU A 64 2.35 -5.02 -8.95
C LEU A 64 2.58 -4.65 -7.48
N LEU A 65 1.93 -3.58 -7.01
CA LEU A 65 2.06 -3.12 -5.63
C LEU A 65 1.37 -4.07 -4.64
N SER A 66 0.23 -4.65 -5.04
CA SER A 66 -0.47 -5.67 -4.25
C SER A 66 0.44 -6.85 -3.94
N GLU A 67 1.21 -7.34 -4.92
CA GLU A 67 2.16 -8.44 -4.71
C GLU A 67 3.30 -8.09 -3.74
N ILE A 68 3.70 -6.82 -3.68
CA ILE A 68 4.68 -6.33 -2.71
C ILE A 68 4.05 -6.32 -1.33
N PHE A 69 2.88 -5.70 -1.18
CA PHE A 69 2.22 -5.54 0.12
C PHE A 69 1.74 -6.88 0.70
N GLU A 70 1.42 -7.88 -0.12
CA GLU A 70 0.99 -9.19 0.37
C GLU A 70 2.10 -9.98 1.07
N LYS A 71 3.37 -9.66 0.79
CA LYS A 71 4.54 -10.29 1.44
C LYS A 71 4.91 -9.61 2.75
N GLU A 72 4.22 -8.53 3.09
CA GLU A 72 4.54 -7.68 4.22
C GLU A 72 3.73 -8.07 5.45
N THR A 73 4.35 -7.97 6.63
CA THR A 73 3.63 -8.04 7.89
C THR A 73 3.17 -6.64 8.26
N PRO A 74 1.86 -6.36 8.34
CA PRO A 74 1.37 -5.04 8.70
C PRO A 74 1.88 -4.61 10.06
N VAL A 75 2.34 -3.36 10.15
CA VAL A 75 2.64 -2.73 11.43
C VAL A 75 1.31 -2.45 12.12
N GLN A 76 1.05 -3.15 13.22
CA GLN A 76 -0.13 -2.90 14.03
C GLN A 76 0.01 -1.52 14.68
N MET A 77 -0.94 -0.63 14.39
CA MET A 77 -1.06 0.62 15.10
C MET A 77 -2.24 0.48 16.04
N ASP A 78 -1.96 0.36 17.34
CA ASP A 78 -3.00 0.48 18.35
C ASP A 78 -3.59 1.89 18.26
N VAL A 79 -4.87 1.95 17.92
CA VAL A 79 -5.65 3.18 18.04
C VAL A 79 -6.05 3.28 19.51
N ASP A 80 -5.10 3.62 20.37
CA ASP A 80 -5.41 4.10 21.72
C ASP A 80 -6.06 5.49 21.59
N ILE A 81 -7.32 5.50 21.17
CA ILE A 81 -8.16 6.70 21.20
C ILE A 81 -9.54 6.31 21.74
N TYR A 82 -9.58 5.88 22.99
CA TYR A 82 -10.60 6.30 23.95
C TYR A 82 -10.02 6.15 25.36
N GLY A 83 -9.41 7.24 25.83
CA GLY A 83 -9.45 7.59 27.26
C GLY A 83 -10.84 8.09 27.65
#